data_AF-A0A6S5RW45-F1
#
_entry.id   AF-A0A6S5RW45-F1
#
_cell.length_a   1.000
_cell.length_b   1.000
_cell.length_c   1.000
_cell.angle_alpha   90.00
_cell.angle_beta   90.00
_cell.angle_gamma   90.00
#
_symmetry.space_group_name_H-M   'P 1'
#
loop_
_entity.id
_entity.type
_entity.pdbx_description
1 polymer ?
#
loop_
_entity_poly.entity_id
_entity_poly.type
_entity_poly.pdbx_seq_one_letter_code
_entity_poly.pdbx_strand_id
1 'polypeptide(L)'
;MIRLGDAWISLERREAFLNGAPVRLGSRAFDVLEALLAAPNRLVTKAELLQAAWPDLVVEENNLQVQVSALRKHLGLDVRLLETVPRRGYRLNLQATVAAAEPPVRPAPAAPVGRADVHVIDDEPAVRTALVRQLRSAGIEATAYASAPEFLARCPCDRPGCLLLDVRLREGSGFDLQDELARRGVPLSVVFMSGFGTIDMSVKAMKAGAEGFLTKPVDEAQLLAAVGEAMGRACILHQQRHARQAVQARYASLTPRERDVFRLLLEGRQNRDIAQQLGLQDVTVKMHKKHVMTKLGASNLIHLLVAGRTLGMLPQFDPVAEPA
;
A
#
# COMPACT_ATOMS: atom_id res chain seq x y z
N MET A 1 -8.40 -17.66 12.45
CA MET A 1 -7.66 -16.58 13.13
C MET A 1 -7.80 -15.29 12.33
N ILE A 2 -8.11 -14.18 13.00
CA ILE A 2 -8.31 -12.85 12.41
C ILE A 2 -7.05 -12.02 12.65
N ARG A 3 -6.58 -11.28 11.64
CA ARG A 3 -5.43 -10.36 11.77
C ARG A 3 -5.93 -8.93 12.00
N LEU A 4 -5.46 -8.28 13.05
CA LEU A 4 -5.68 -6.86 13.35
C LEU A 4 -4.34 -6.15 13.52
N GLY A 5 -3.89 -5.45 12.48
CA GLY A 5 -2.53 -4.89 12.44
C GLY A 5 -1.46 -5.98 12.57
N ASP A 6 -0.67 -5.91 13.64
CA ASP A 6 0.38 -6.88 14.00
C ASP A 6 -0.11 -7.98 14.96
N ALA A 7 -1.38 -7.91 15.39
CA ALA A 7 -1.99 -8.91 16.25
C ALA A 7 -2.77 -9.97 15.47
N TRP A 8 -2.75 -11.20 15.99
CA TRP A 8 -3.53 -12.35 15.56
C TRP A 8 -4.48 -12.75 16.66
N ILE A 9 -5.75 -12.95 16.32
CA ILE A 9 -6.81 -13.27 17.28
C ILE A 9 -7.50 -14.57 16.87
N SER A 10 -7.69 -15.45 17.83
CA SER A 10 -8.52 -16.64 17.71
C SER A 10 -9.76 -16.48 18.58
N LEU A 11 -10.92 -16.21 17.97
CA LEU A 11 -12.18 -16.09 18.69
C LEU A 11 -12.60 -17.43 19.33
N GLU A 12 -12.44 -18.53 18.60
CA GLU A 12 -12.77 -19.89 19.06
C GLU A 12 -11.96 -20.31 20.30
N ARG A 13 -10.67 -19.93 20.35
CA ARG A 13 -9.77 -20.29 21.45
C ARG A 13 -9.61 -19.19 22.50
N ARG A 14 -10.25 -18.03 22.28
CA ARG A 14 -10.07 -16.79 23.06
C ARG A 14 -8.61 -16.41 23.32
N GLU A 15 -7.79 -16.60 22.29
CA GLU A 15 -6.34 -16.35 22.34
C GLU A 15 -5.97 -15.16 21.44
N ALA A 16 -4.99 -14.36 21.88
CA ALA A 16 -4.41 -13.31 21.08
C ALA A 16 -2.89 -13.42 21.07
N PHE A 17 -2.28 -13.04 19.95
CA PHE A 17 -0.83 -13.03 19.75
C PHE A 17 -0.43 -11.70 19.13
N LEU A 18 0.68 -11.11 19.57
CA LEU A 18 1.26 -9.91 18.97
C LEU A 18 2.69 -10.23 18.58
N ASN A 19 3.05 -10.02 17.30
CA ASN A 19 4.37 -10.40 16.77
C ASN A 19 4.77 -11.86 17.05
N GLY A 20 3.79 -12.76 17.14
CA GLY A 20 4.00 -14.18 17.43
C GLY A 20 4.14 -14.54 18.91
N ALA A 21 4.13 -13.57 19.83
CA ALA A 21 4.10 -13.83 21.27
C ALA A 21 2.65 -13.83 21.81
N PRO A 22 2.27 -14.78 22.69
CA PRO A 22 0.94 -14.80 23.27
C PRO A 22 0.71 -13.60 24.18
N VAL A 23 -0.44 -12.96 24.02
CA VAL A 23 -0.87 -11.79 24.77
C VAL A 23 -2.02 -12.19 25.69
N ARG A 24 -1.89 -11.90 26.99
CA ARG A 24 -2.98 -12.09 27.94
C ARG A 24 -3.95 -10.92 27.84
N LEU A 25 -5.12 -11.16 27.30
CA LEU A 25 -6.27 -10.25 27.40
C LEU A 25 -7.20 -10.72 28.50
N GLY A 26 -7.74 -9.77 29.27
CA GLY A 26 -8.82 -10.07 30.22
C GLY A 26 -10.10 -10.46 29.49
N SER A 27 -10.94 -11.29 30.12
CA SER A 27 -12.17 -11.81 29.50
C SER A 27 -13.06 -10.70 28.93
N ARG A 28 -13.26 -9.61 29.69
CA ARG A 28 -14.10 -8.48 29.26
C ARG A 28 -13.50 -7.67 28.11
N ALA A 29 -12.17 -7.54 28.04
CA ALA A 29 -11.51 -6.95 26.88
C ALA A 29 -11.77 -7.80 25.62
N PHE A 30 -11.75 -9.13 25.77
CA PHE A 30 -12.06 -10.05 24.69
C PHE A 30 -13.52 -9.94 24.22
N ASP A 31 -14.47 -9.81 25.15
CA ASP A 31 -15.89 -9.67 24.82
C ASP A 31 -16.16 -8.33 24.07
N VAL A 32 -15.50 -7.24 24.47
CA VAL A 32 -15.55 -5.96 23.75
C VAL A 32 -14.95 -6.10 22.33
N LEU A 33 -13.85 -6.83 22.19
CA LEU A 33 -13.19 -7.07 20.91
C LEU A 33 -14.07 -7.91 19.97
N GLU A 34 -14.73 -8.93 20.50
CA GLU A 34 -15.65 -9.79 19.77
C GLU A 34 -16.86 -9.00 19.23
N ALA A 35 -17.45 -8.14 20.07
CA ALA A 35 -18.55 -7.26 19.65
C ALA A 35 -18.15 -6.29 18.52
N LEU A 36 -16.92 -5.76 18.57
CA LEU A 36 -16.38 -4.92 17.51
C LEU A 36 -16.07 -5.68 16.22
N LEU A 37 -15.61 -6.94 16.33
CA LEU A 37 -15.33 -7.81 15.20
C LEU A 37 -16.60 -8.32 14.51
N ALA A 38 -17.71 -8.43 15.24
CA ALA A 38 -19.01 -8.78 14.68
C ALA A 38 -19.62 -7.67 13.81
N ALA A 39 -19.16 -6.42 13.96
CA ALA A 39 -19.65 -5.25 13.22
C ALA A 39 -18.49 -4.40 12.66
N PRO A 40 -17.65 -4.94 11.76
CA PRO A 40 -16.47 -4.26 11.26
C PRO A 40 -16.83 -3.06 10.37
N ASN A 41 -16.02 -2.00 10.45
CA ASN A 41 -16.22 -0.70 9.79
C ASN A 41 -17.53 0.03 10.16
N ARG A 42 -18.37 -0.55 11.02
CA ARG A 42 -19.56 0.08 11.59
C ARG A 42 -19.21 0.72 12.93
N LEU A 43 -19.83 1.86 13.21
CA LEU A 43 -19.82 2.43 14.55
C LEU A 43 -20.64 1.54 15.47
N VAL A 44 -20.01 0.96 16.49
CA VAL A 44 -20.68 0.26 17.58
C VAL A 44 -20.82 1.23 18.74
N THR A 45 -22.05 1.50 19.14
CA THR A 45 -22.37 2.46 20.20
C THR A 45 -21.89 1.96 21.56
N LYS A 46 -21.69 2.88 22.50
CA LYS A 46 -21.31 2.50 23.87
C LYS A 46 -22.35 1.59 24.52
N ALA A 47 -23.64 1.82 24.27
CA ALA A 47 -24.71 0.98 24.78
C ALA A 47 -24.64 -0.46 24.22
N GLU A 48 -24.42 -0.62 22.91
CA GLU A 48 -24.24 -1.94 22.29
C GLU A 48 -23.00 -2.66 22.84
N LEU A 49 -21.89 -1.95 23.06
CA LEU A 49 -20.67 -2.55 23.64
C LEU A 49 -20.83 -2.93 25.10
N LEU A 50 -21.53 -2.09 25.87
CA LEU A 50 -21.85 -2.39 27.27
C LEU A 50 -22.76 -3.60 27.37
N GLN A 51 -23.80 -3.67 26.53
CA GLN A 51 -24.72 -4.81 26.49
C GLN A 51 -24.03 -6.11 26.02
N ALA A 52 -23.11 -6.02 25.06
CA ALA A 52 -22.39 -7.20 24.57
C ALA A 52 -21.36 -7.73 25.58
N ALA A 53 -20.58 -6.84 26.21
CA ALA A 53 -19.52 -7.24 27.13
C ALA A 53 -19.99 -7.40 28.58
N TRP A 54 -21.14 -6.82 28.96
CA TRP A 54 -21.74 -6.86 30.28
C TRP A 54 -23.29 -6.94 30.20
N PRO A 55 -23.86 -8.02 29.63
CA PRO A 55 -25.30 -8.13 29.40
C PRO A 55 -26.15 -8.00 30.68
N ASP A 56 -25.62 -8.45 31.82
CA ASP A 56 -26.35 -8.53 33.10
C ASP A 56 -25.80 -7.56 34.18
N LEU A 57 -24.93 -6.62 33.80
CA LEU A 57 -24.22 -5.75 34.75
C LEU A 57 -24.29 -4.29 34.29
N VAL A 58 -24.82 -3.41 35.15
CA VAL A 58 -24.74 -1.96 34.95
C VAL A 58 -23.35 -1.50 35.33
N VAL A 59 -22.52 -1.22 34.32
CA VAL A 59 -21.16 -0.72 34.51
C VAL A 59 -21.04 0.71 34.01
N GLU A 60 -20.24 1.50 34.71
CA GLU A 60 -19.93 2.87 34.27
C GLU A 60 -19.18 2.86 32.94
N GLU A 61 -19.42 3.89 32.13
CA GLU A 61 -18.82 4.05 30.80
C GLU A 61 -17.27 4.06 30.83
N ASN A 62 -16.67 4.49 31.94
CA ASN A 62 -15.23 4.45 32.15
C ASN A 62 -14.66 3.03 32.06
N ASN A 63 -15.43 1.99 32.40
CA ASN A 63 -14.99 0.61 32.26
C ASN A 63 -14.74 0.23 30.79
N LEU A 64 -15.59 0.72 29.88
CA LEU A 64 -15.40 0.51 28.44
C LEU A 64 -14.12 1.20 27.95
N GLN A 65 -13.85 2.42 28.43
CA GLN A 65 -12.61 3.13 28.10
C GLN A 65 -11.36 2.38 28.58
N VAL A 66 -11.40 1.77 29.77
CA VAL A 66 -10.32 0.93 30.29
C VAL A 66 -10.09 -0.30 29.41
N GLN A 67 -11.14 -1.01 29.01
CA GLN A 67 -11.00 -2.21 28.16
C GLN A 67 -10.50 -1.85 26.76
N VAL A 68 -10.99 -0.77 26.15
CA VAL A 68 -10.49 -0.29 24.84
C VAL A 68 -9.02 0.14 24.96
N SER A 69 -8.63 0.79 26.06
CA SER A 69 -7.22 1.14 26.30
C SER A 69 -6.33 -0.10 26.46
N ALA A 70 -6.84 -1.13 27.14
CA ALA A 70 -6.17 -2.41 27.25
C ALA A 70 -6.02 -3.09 25.87
N LEU A 71 -7.05 -3.09 25.03
CA LEU A 71 -7.00 -3.60 23.67
C LEU A 71 -5.95 -2.87 22.82
N ARG A 72 -5.94 -1.53 22.83
CA ARG A 72 -4.92 -0.74 22.13
C ARG A 72 -3.49 -1.09 22.57
N LYS A 73 -3.28 -1.15 23.89
CA LYS A 73 -1.95 -1.41 24.46
C LYS A 73 -1.46 -2.84 24.18
N HIS A 74 -2.30 -3.84 24.39
CA HIS A 74 -1.89 -5.24 24.36
C HIS A 74 -1.91 -5.84 22.95
N LEU A 75 -2.80 -5.37 22.08
CA LEU A 75 -2.89 -5.83 20.69
C LEU A 75 -2.20 -4.89 19.70
N GLY A 76 -1.60 -3.79 20.17
CA GLY A 76 -0.95 -2.81 19.29
C GLY A 76 -1.92 -2.13 18.31
N LEU A 77 -3.21 -2.02 18.67
CA LEU A 77 -4.21 -1.37 17.82
C LEU A 77 -4.02 0.14 17.89
N ASP A 78 -3.71 0.76 16.76
CA ASP A 78 -3.64 2.20 16.64
C ASP A 78 -5.04 2.83 16.54
N VAL A 79 -5.10 4.16 16.56
CA VAL A 79 -6.35 4.93 16.47
C VAL A 79 -7.03 4.75 15.11
N ARG A 80 -6.29 4.31 14.08
CA ARG A 80 -6.82 4.04 12.74
C ARG A 80 -7.60 2.74 12.70
N LEU A 81 -7.09 1.70 13.37
CA LEU A 81 -7.73 0.39 13.49
C LEU A 81 -8.88 0.42 14.51
N LEU A 82 -8.68 1.04 15.67
CA LEU A 82 -9.71 1.17 16.71
C LEU A 82 -9.99 2.65 17.01
N GLU A 83 -10.92 3.21 16.25
CA GLU A 83 -11.30 4.62 16.30
C GLU A 83 -12.30 4.85 17.43
N THR A 84 -12.13 5.96 18.16
CA THR A 84 -13.12 6.44 19.13
C THR A 84 -13.93 7.56 18.49
N VAL A 85 -15.24 7.36 18.37
CA VAL A 85 -16.17 8.40 17.91
C VAL A 85 -16.73 9.12 19.14
N PRO A 86 -16.35 10.39 19.37
CA PRO A 86 -16.71 11.11 20.59
C PRO A 86 -18.20 11.06 20.87
N ARG A 87 -18.56 10.80 22.13
CA ARG A 87 -19.95 10.71 22.63
C ARG A 87 -20.82 9.62 22.00
N ARG A 88 -20.31 8.79 21.07
CA ARG A 88 -21.11 7.76 20.39
C ARG A 88 -20.63 6.34 20.64
N GLY A 89 -19.33 6.07 20.52
CA GLY A 89 -18.83 4.70 20.64
C GLY A 89 -17.50 4.47 19.95
N TYR A 90 -17.30 3.26 19.45
CA TYR A 90 -16.04 2.82 18.87
C TYR A 90 -16.27 2.14 17.52
N ARG A 91 -15.29 2.23 16.64
CA ARG A 91 -15.33 1.63 15.32
C ARG A 91 -14.04 0.87 15.06
N LEU A 92 -14.16 -0.40 14.64
CA LEU A 92 -13.04 -1.23 14.24
C LEU A 92 -12.90 -1.23 12.71
N ASN A 93 -11.86 -0.61 12.19
CA ASN A 93 -11.65 -0.41 10.76
C ASN A 93 -10.80 -1.54 10.15
N LEU A 94 -11.45 -2.59 9.62
CA LEU A 94 -10.76 -3.72 8.98
C LEU A 94 -10.28 -3.42 7.54
N GLN A 95 -10.69 -2.30 6.95
CA GLN A 95 -10.12 -1.85 5.67
C GLN A 95 -8.71 -1.24 5.82
N ALA A 96 -8.35 -0.75 7.02
CA ALA A 96 -7.00 -0.30 7.31
C ALA A 96 -5.98 -1.46 7.35
N THR A 97 -6.43 -2.70 7.58
CA THR A 97 -5.58 -3.91 7.57
C THR A 97 -5.12 -4.36 6.19
N VAL A 98 -5.78 -3.92 5.11
CA VAL A 98 -5.29 -4.14 3.73
C VAL A 98 -4.29 -3.05 3.32
N ALA A 99 -4.37 -1.86 3.92
CA ALA A 99 -3.40 -0.78 3.76
C ALA A 99 -2.12 -0.99 4.62
N ALA A 100 -2.21 -1.73 5.73
CA ALA A 100 -1.11 -1.95 6.68
C ALA A 100 -0.08 -3.03 6.27
N ALA A 101 -0.11 -3.51 5.03
CA ALA A 101 1.04 -4.20 4.43
C ALA A 101 2.08 -3.20 3.88
N GLU A 102 1.79 -1.90 3.89
CA GLU A 102 2.80 -0.85 3.82
C GLU A 102 3.01 -0.26 5.22
N PRO A 103 4.25 -0.28 5.74
CA PRO A 103 4.54 0.31 7.04
C PRO A 103 4.28 1.82 7.00
N PRO A 104 3.85 2.45 8.12
CA PRO A 104 3.89 3.90 8.22
C PRO A 104 5.36 4.30 8.23
N VAL A 105 5.85 4.80 7.10
CA VAL A 105 7.08 5.58 7.07
C VAL A 105 6.83 6.78 7.97
N ARG A 106 7.25 6.70 9.23
CA ARG A 106 7.70 7.91 9.93
C ARG A 106 8.70 8.56 8.98
N PRO A 107 8.57 9.85 8.61
CA PRO A 107 9.68 10.52 7.98
C PRO A 107 10.85 10.38 8.96
N ALA A 108 11.80 9.50 8.64
CA ALA A 108 13.14 9.64 9.16
C ALA A 108 13.54 11.09 8.87
N PRO A 109 14.25 11.77 9.79
CA PRO A 109 14.75 13.12 9.50
C PRO A 109 15.41 13.03 8.13
N ALA A 110 14.90 13.83 7.19
CA ALA A 110 15.14 13.68 5.76
C ALA A 110 16.63 13.41 5.52
N ALA A 111 16.98 12.14 5.33
CA ALA A 111 18.17 11.81 4.58
C ALA A 111 17.91 12.42 3.20
N PRO A 112 18.85 13.22 2.68
CA PRO A 112 18.57 14.18 1.62
C PRO A 112 17.83 13.45 0.51
N VAL A 113 16.64 13.96 0.17
CA VAL A 113 15.85 13.48 -0.97
C VAL A 113 16.83 13.38 -2.13
N GLY A 114 17.19 12.16 -2.51
CA GLY A 114 18.01 11.94 -3.69
C GLY A 114 17.26 12.60 -4.84
N ARG A 115 17.87 13.63 -5.45
CA ARG A 115 17.33 14.50 -6.51
C ARG A 115 16.16 13.84 -7.23
N ALA A 116 14.96 14.25 -6.84
CA ALA A 116 13.73 13.77 -7.42
C ALA A 116 13.40 14.75 -8.55
N ASP A 117 13.32 14.23 -9.76
CA ASP A 117 13.40 15.07 -10.96
C ASP A 117 12.00 15.58 -11.35
N VAL A 118 11.86 16.89 -11.50
CA VAL A 118 10.63 17.50 -12.05
C VAL A 118 10.81 17.77 -13.52
N HIS A 119 9.87 17.31 -14.34
CA HIS A 119 9.87 17.48 -15.78
C HIS A 119 8.67 18.35 -16.20
N VAL A 120 8.89 19.27 -17.13
CA VAL A 120 7.85 20.15 -17.66
C VAL A 120 7.77 19.97 -19.17
N ILE A 121 6.59 19.63 -19.68
CA ILE A 121 6.34 19.52 -21.12
C ILE A 121 5.21 20.49 -21.49
N ASP A 122 5.56 21.44 -22.33
CA ASP A 122 4.64 22.48 -22.81
C ASP A 122 5.16 22.97 -24.16
N ASP A 123 4.30 23.20 -25.15
CA ASP A 123 4.77 23.68 -26.45
C ASP A 123 5.09 25.19 -26.43
N GLU A 124 4.53 25.94 -25.47
CA GLU A 124 4.72 27.38 -25.33
C GLU A 124 6.02 27.73 -24.56
N PRO A 125 7.00 28.40 -25.19
CA PRO A 125 8.28 28.74 -24.54
C PRO A 125 8.14 29.63 -23.30
N ALA A 126 7.16 30.53 -23.31
CA ALA A 126 6.88 31.44 -22.21
C ALA A 126 6.42 30.66 -20.96
N VAL A 127 5.53 29.69 -21.13
CA VAL A 127 5.01 28.85 -20.04
C VAL A 127 6.14 27.98 -19.46
N ARG A 128 6.95 27.33 -20.30
CA ARG A 128 8.11 26.55 -19.84
C ARG A 128 9.06 27.40 -18.99
N THR A 129 9.39 28.59 -19.46
CA THR A 129 10.32 29.50 -18.77
C THR A 129 9.75 29.95 -17.43
N ALA A 130 8.46 30.28 -17.38
CA ALA A 130 7.78 30.68 -16.15
C ALA A 130 7.75 29.56 -15.11
N LEU A 131 7.34 28.36 -15.50
CA LEU A 131 7.24 27.19 -14.61
C LEU A 131 8.60 26.78 -14.05
N VAL A 132 9.64 26.70 -14.90
CA VAL A 132 10.99 26.38 -14.44
C VAL A 132 11.52 27.42 -13.47
N ARG A 133 11.28 28.72 -13.74
CA ARG A 133 11.68 29.80 -12.83
C ARG A 133 11.00 29.68 -11.47
N GLN A 134 9.70 29.39 -11.47
CA GLN A 134 8.87 29.27 -10.27
C GLN A 134 9.23 28.04 -9.43
N LEU A 135 9.50 26.90 -10.07
CA LEU A 135 10.00 25.71 -9.37
C LEU A 135 11.39 25.97 -8.78
N ARG A 136 12.25 26.65 -9.52
CA ARG A 136 13.61 26.98 -9.07
C ARG A 136 13.62 27.95 -7.90
N SER A 137 12.71 28.93 -7.85
CA SER A 137 12.59 29.82 -6.69
C SER A 137 12.16 29.08 -5.42
N ALA A 138 11.43 27.98 -5.56
CA ALA A 138 11.10 27.07 -4.46
C ALA A 138 12.19 26.02 -4.16
N GLY A 139 13.36 26.08 -4.82
CA GLY A 139 14.47 25.16 -4.62
C GLY A 139 14.32 23.80 -5.32
N ILE A 140 13.39 23.68 -6.27
CA ILE A 140 13.12 22.45 -7.02
C ILE A 140 13.85 22.51 -8.36
N GLU A 141 14.71 21.53 -8.65
CA GLU A 141 15.34 21.39 -9.97
C GLU A 141 14.31 20.83 -10.98
N ALA A 142 14.08 21.57 -12.07
CA ALA A 142 13.14 21.19 -13.10
C ALA A 142 13.77 21.24 -14.50
N THR A 143 13.47 20.24 -15.33
CA THR A 143 13.90 20.19 -16.74
C THR A 143 12.69 20.37 -17.65
N ALA A 144 12.77 21.31 -18.58
CA ALA A 144 11.69 21.60 -19.53
C ALA A 144 11.97 21.03 -20.92
N TYR A 145 10.92 20.59 -21.60
CA TYR A 145 10.95 20.03 -22.95
C TYR A 145 9.86 20.67 -23.80
N ALA A 146 10.15 20.85 -25.09
CA ALA A 146 9.19 21.44 -26.02
C ALA A 146 8.19 20.42 -26.58
N SER A 147 8.51 19.12 -26.52
CA SER A 147 7.64 18.07 -27.04
C SER A 147 7.79 16.73 -26.29
N ALA A 148 6.78 15.88 -26.44
CA ALA A 148 6.76 14.53 -25.90
C ALA A 148 7.90 13.64 -26.44
N PRO A 149 8.25 13.65 -27.75
CA PRO A 149 9.39 12.90 -28.26
C PRO A 149 10.73 13.34 -27.67
N GLU A 150 10.94 14.65 -27.48
CA GLU A 150 12.16 15.18 -26.85
C GLU A 150 12.32 14.64 -25.42
N PHE A 151 11.22 14.62 -24.67
CA PHE A 151 11.17 14.05 -23.33
C PHE A 151 11.46 12.55 -23.32
N LEU A 152 10.78 11.77 -24.17
CA LEU A 152 10.96 10.32 -24.23
C LEU A 152 12.39 9.90 -24.63
N ALA A 153 13.11 10.73 -25.38
CA ALA A 153 14.51 10.48 -25.76
C ALA A 153 15.51 10.76 -24.62
N ARG A 154 15.16 11.65 -23.67
CA ARG A 154 16.06 12.15 -22.63
C ARG A 154 15.71 11.71 -21.21
N CYS A 155 14.51 11.15 -21.00
CA CYS A 155 13.99 10.84 -19.68
C CYS A 155 14.79 9.72 -18.97
N PRO A 156 15.32 9.95 -17.75
CA PRO A 156 15.88 8.89 -16.92
C PRO A 156 14.75 8.06 -16.30
N CYS A 157 14.38 6.94 -16.93
CA CYS A 157 13.24 6.10 -16.54
C CYS A 157 13.40 5.30 -15.24
N ASP A 158 14.44 5.54 -14.44
CA ASP A 158 14.78 4.75 -13.26
C ASP A 158 14.70 5.53 -11.93
N ARG A 159 14.17 6.77 -11.97
CA ARG A 159 14.01 7.60 -10.77
C ARG A 159 12.55 8.02 -10.58
N PRO A 160 12.08 8.17 -9.33
CA PRO A 160 10.80 8.80 -9.07
C PRO A 160 10.85 10.27 -9.46
N GLY A 161 9.79 10.76 -10.07
CA GLY A 161 9.70 12.13 -10.55
C GLY A 161 8.27 12.57 -10.81
N CYS A 162 8.10 13.87 -10.99
CA CYS A 162 6.83 14.51 -11.31
C CYS A 162 6.90 15.05 -12.73
N LEU A 163 5.89 14.75 -13.54
CA LEU A 163 5.74 15.26 -14.89
C LEU A 163 4.59 16.27 -14.93
N LEU A 164 4.92 17.54 -15.13
CA LEU A 164 3.98 18.60 -15.45
C LEU A 164 3.75 18.60 -16.97
N LEU A 165 2.54 18.24 -17.39
CA LEU A 165 2.24 17.94 -18.79
C LEU A 165 1.10 18.79 -19.33
N ASP A 166 1.35 19.55 -20.39
CA ASP A 166 0.26 20.19 -21.13
C ASP A 166 -0.65 19.14 -21.79
N VAL A 167 -1.96 19.34 -21.68
CA VAL A 167 -2.98 18.52 -22.35
C VAL A 167 -2.88 18.67 -23.86
N ARG A 168 -2.63 19.88 -24.36
CA ARG A 168 -2.54 20.15 -25.80
C ARG A 168 -1.09 20.36 -26.20
N LEU A 169 -0.53 19.42 -26.95
CA LEU A 169 0.80 19.56 -27.55
C LEU A 169 0.68 19.67 -29.07
N ARG A 170 1.72 20.19 -29.73
CA ARG A 170 1.74 20.30 -31.20
C ARG A 170 1.72 18.96 -31.91
N GLU A 171 2.35 17.95 -31.32
CA GLU A 171 2.58 16.62 -31.92
C GLU A 171 1.63 15.54 -31.37
N GLY A 172 0.59 15.92 -30.61
CA GLY A 172 -0.37 14.98 -30.02
C GLY A 172 -1.04 15.50 -28.76
N SER A 173 -1.74 14.62 -28.05
CA SER A 173 -2.34 14.93 -26.76
C SER A 173 -1.41 14.52 -25.62
N GLY A 174 -1.36 15.30 -24.54
CA GLY A 174 -0.66 14.90 -23.32
C GLY A 174 -1.16 13.55 -22.76
N PHE A 175 -2.43 13.21 -22.99
CA PHE A 175 -2.96 11.89 -22.66
C PHE A 175 -2.25 10.74 -23.40
N ASP A 176 -1.85 10.94 -24.66
CA ASP A 176 -1.17 9.90 -25.44
C ASP A 176 0.22 9.62 -24.86
N LEU A 177 0.90 10.65 -24.37
CA LEU A 177 2.17 10.51 -23.66
C LEU A 177 2.00 9.77 -22.33
N GLN A 178 0.95 10.07 -21.57
CA GLN A 178 0.67 9.35 -20.32
C GLN A 178 0.45 7.85 -20.57
N ASP A 179 -0.34 7.49 -21.59
CA ASP A 179 -0.56 6.10 -21.98
C ASP A 179 0.76 5.42 -22.38
N GLU A 180 1.64 6.13 -23.10
CA GLU A 180 2.96 5.62 -23.45
C GLU A 180 3.85 5.39 -22.23
N LEU A 181 3.84 6.31 -21.25
CA LEU A 181 4.59 6.15 -20.00
C LEU A 181 4.08 4.99 -19.16
N ALA A 182 2.75 4.81 -19.09
CA ALA A 182 2.13 3.67 -18.44
C ALA A 182 2.53 2.35 -19.12
N ARG A 183 2.52 2.29 -20.46
CA ARG A 183 2.96 1.11 -21.23
C ARG A 183 4.43 0.76 -20.99
N ARG A 184 5.31 1.77 -20.93
CA ARG A 184 6.73 1.58 -20.61
C ARG A 184 6.99 1.30 -19.13
N GLY A 185 5.98 1.48 -18.27
CA GLY A 185 6.08 1.33 -16.82
C GLY A 185 7.06 2.33 -16.20
N VAL A 186 7.11 3.55 -16.73
CA VAL A 186 7.97 4.63 -16.21
C VAL A 186 7.37 5.16 -14.90
N PRO A 187 8.14 5.26 -13.80
CA PRO A 187 7.61 5.58 -12.47
C PRO A 187 7.43 7.09 -12.23
N LEU A 188 6.80 7.78 -13.18
CA LEU A 188 6.52 9.21 -13.07
C LEU A 188 5.05 9.46 -12.74
N SER A 189 4.82 10.36 -11.78
CA SER A 189 3.48 10.85 -11.46
C SER A 189 3.17 12.06 -12.35
N VAL A 190 2.03 12.01 -13.05
CA VAL A 190 1.66 13.03 -14.04
C VAL A 190 0.67 14.02 -13.42
N VAL A 191 0.96 15.32 -13.59
CA VAL A 191 0.06 16.43 -13.28
C VAL A 191 -0.21 17.17 -14.58
N PHE A 192 -1.48 17.21 -14.99
CA PHE A 192 -1.85 17.90 -16.23
C PHE A 192 -1.97 19.40 -16.03
N MET A 193 -1.68 20.13 -17.11
CA MET A 193 -1.90 21.57 -17.22
C MET A 193 -2.76 21.83 -18.46
N SER A 194 -3.71 22.74 -18.40
CA SER A 194 -4.52 23.12 -19.56
C SER A 194 -4.86 24.61 -19.52
N GLY A 195 -4.78 25.30 -20.67
CA GLY A 195 -5.29 26.66 -20.83
C GLY A 195 -6.82 26.77 -20.83
N PHE A 196 -7.52 25.65 -21.08
CA PHE A 196 -8.97 25.55 -21.03
C PHE A 196 -9.34 24.34 -20.17
N GLY A 197 -9.40 24.53 -18.85
CA GLY A 197 -9.82 23.49 -17.92
C GLY A 197 -11.33 23.33 -17.92
N THR A 198 -11.85 22.32 -18.61
CA THR A 198 -13.24 21.89 -18.43
C THR A 198 -13.32 20.75 -17.41
N ILE A 199 -14.46 20.62 -16.75
CA ILE A 199 -14.72 19.52 -15.79
C ILE A 199 -14.48 18.17 -16.47
N ASP A 200 -14.93 17.99 -17.71
CA ASP A 200 -14.75 16.74 -18.47
C ASP A 200 -13.28 16.39 -18.70
N MET A 201 -12.42 17.39 -18.97
CA MET A 201 -10.98 17.17 -19.14
C MET A 201 -10.32 16.79 -17.82
N SER A 202 -10.71 17.44 -16.72
CA SER A 202 -10.21 17.07 -15.38
C SER A 202 -10.62 15.64 -15.01
N VAL A 203 -11.88 15.26 -15.24
CA VAL A 203 -12.36 13.89 -15.01
C VAL A 203 -11.62 12.88 -15.88
N LYS A 204 -11.37 13.20 -17.17
CA LYS A 204 -10.59 12.35 -18.08
C LYS A 204 -9.16 12.16 -17.56
N ALA A 205 -8.51 13.22 -17.09
CA ALA A 205 -7.18 13.15 -16.51
C ALA A 205 -7.12 12.26 -15.26
N MET A 206 -8.06 12.43 -14.33
CA MET A 206 -8.11 11.58 -13.13
C MET A 206 -8.35 10.11 -13.48
N LYS A 207 -9.23 9.83 -14.46
CA LYS A 207 -9.48 8.45 -14.93
C LYS A 207 -8.28 7.82 -15.62
N ALA A 208 -7.45 8.62 -16.28
CA ALA A 208 -6.19 8.17 -16.88
C ALA A 208 -5.08 7.92 -15.83
N GLY A 209 -5.32 8.26 -14.56
CA GLY A 209 -4.36 8.07 -13.46
C GLY A 209 -3.44 9.27 -13.24
N ALA A 210 -3.87 10.48 -13.61
CA ALA A 210 -3.17 11.70 -13.21
C ALA A 210 -3.30 11.93 -11.69
N GLU A 211 -2.25 12.44 -11.08
CA GLU A 211 -2.25 12.84 -9.66
C GLU A 211 -2.89 14.22 -9.47
N GLY A 212 -2.91 15.05 -10.52
CA GLY A 212 -3.50 16.38 -10.46
C GLY A 212 -3.80 16.99 -11.81
N PHE A 213 -4.59 18.06 -11.78
CA PHE A 213 -4.96 18.85 -12.94
C PHE A 213 -4.96 20.34 -12.58
N LEU A 214 -4.23 21.15 -13.35
CA LEU A 214 -4.03 22.57 -13.13
C LEU A 214 -4.54 23.37 -14.34
N THR A 215 -5.21 24.48 -14.07
CA THR A 215 -5.63 25.41 -15.12
C THR A 215 -4.60 26.52 -15.29
N LYS A 216 -4.16 26.79 -16.53
CA LYS A 216 -3.28 27.92 -16.82
C LYS A 216 -4.10 29.22 -16.80
N PRO A 217 -3.57 30.34 -16.28
CA PRO A 217 -2.25 30.49 -15.66
C PRO A 217 -2.18 29.77 -14.30
N VAL A 218 -1.08 29.07 -14.05
CA VAL A 218 -0.91 28.24 -12.87
C VAL A 218 -0.45 29.09 -11.69
N ASP A 219 -1.21 29.08 -10.60
CA ASP A 219 -0.84 29.73 -9.34
C ASP A 219 0.33 29.02 -8.64
N GLU A 220 1.16 29.78 -7.93
CA GLU A 220 2.37 29.25 -7.27
C GLU A 220 2.07 28.28 -6.15
N ALA A 221 1.09 28.58 -5.30
CA ALA A 221 0.73 27.66 -4.22
C ALA A 221 0.14 26.36 -4.79
N GLN A 222 -0.69 26.45 -5.83
CA GLN A 222 -1.27 25.28 -6.48
C GLN A 222 -0.23 24.40 -7.18
N LEU A 223 0.74 25.02 -7.87
CA LEU A 223 1.83 24.28 -8.51
C LEU A 223 2.65 23.50 -7.48
N LEU A 224 3.09 24.17 -6.42
CA LEU A 224 3.96 23.55 -5.40
C LEU A 224 3.23 22.45 -4.63
N ALA A 225 1.94 22.64 -4.32
CA ALA A 225 1.12 21.61 -3.69
C ALA A 225 0.99 20.38 -4.60
N ALA A 226 0.59 20.57 -5.87
CA ALA A 226 0.41 19.48 -6.83
C ALA A 226 1.72 18.72 -7.09
N VAL A 227 2.84 19.43 -7.23
CA VAL A 227 4.16 18.81 -7.38
C VAL A 227 4.55 18.04 -6.12
N GLY A 228 4.32 18.58 -4.92
CA GLY A 228 4.61 17.88 -3.67
C GLY A 228 3.84 16.58 -3.52
N GLU A 229 2.53 16.59 -3.82
CA GLU A 229 1.67 15.41 -3.79
C GLU A 229 2.10 14.37 -4.83
N ALA A 230 2.32 14.80 -6.08
CA ALA A 230 2.77 13.93 -7.16
C ALA A 230 4.14 13.30 -6.86
N MET A 231 5.09 14.07 -6.32
CA MET A 231 6.39 13.56 -5.91
C MET A 231 6.30 12.52 -4.79
N GLY A 232 5.45 12.78 -3.77
CA GLY A 232 5.20 11.84 -2.70
C GLY A 232 4.65 10.52 -3.23
N ARG A 233 3.73 10.59 -4.20
CA ARG A 233 3.18 9.41 -4.87
C ARG A 233 4.21 8.67 -5.71
N ALA A 234 4.99 9.38 -6.53
CA ALA A 234 6.03 8.80 -7.37
C ALA A 234 7.04 7.99 -6.53
N CYS A 235 7.45 8.52 -5.37
CA CYS A 235 8.31 7.82 -4.43
C CYS A 235 7.69 6.51 -3.92
N ILE A 236 6.42 6.51 -3.51
CA ILE A 236 5.71 5.31 -3.04
C ILE A 236 5.65 4.26 -4.17
N LEU A 237 5.21 4.67 -5.36
CA LEU A 237 5.10 3.76 -6.51
C LEU A 237 6.45 3.18 -6.92
N HIS A 238 7.51 4.00 -6.91
CA HIS A 238 8.87 3.56 -7.19
C HIS A 238 9.36 2.54 -6.15
N GLN A 239 9.13 2.78 -4.85
CA GLN A 239 9.49 1.84 -3.79
C GLN A 239 8.74 0.50 -3.92
N GLN A 240 7.43 0.53 -4.17
CA GLN A 240 6.62 -0.66 -4.41
C GLN A 240 7.14 -1.47 -5.60
N ARG A 241 7.45 -0.77 -6.72
CA ARG A 241 8.01 -1.39 -7.92
C ARG A 241 9.35 -2.04 -7.64
N HIS A 242 10.27 -1.32 -6.98
CA HIS A 242 11.59 -1.83 -6.66
C HIS A 242 11.53 -3.03 -5.70
N ALA A 243 10.64 -2.99 -4.71
CA ALA A 243 10.37 -4.13 -3.83
C ALA A 243 9.85 -5.34 -4.62
N ARG A 244 8.90 -5.14 -5.53
CA ARG A 244 8.37 -6.21 -6.40
C ARG A 244 9.45 -6.79 -7.31
N GLN A 245 10.26 -5.94 -7.94
CA GLN A 245 11.38 -6.36 -8.78
C GLN A 245 12.43 -7.15 -7.98
N ALA A 246 12.74 -6.73 -6.75
CA ALA A 246 13.65 -7.47 -5.88
C ALA A 246 13.13 -8.87 -5.54
N VAL A 247 11.83 -9.01 -5.24
CA VAL A 247 11.19 -10.32 -5.01
C VAL A 247 11.22 -11.16 -6.28
N GLN A 248 10.92 -10.56 -7.44
CA GLN A 248 10.96 -11.24 -8.74
C GLN A 248 12.38 -11.76 -9.06
N ALA A 249 13.42 -10.95 -8.82
CA ALA A 249 14.80 -11.34 -9.03
C ALA A 249 15.23 -12.50 -8.11
N ARG A 250 14.85 -12.45 -6.83
CA ARG A 250 15.08 -13.55 -5.89
C ARG A 250 14.35 -14.82 -6.32
N TYR A 251 13.10 -14.72 -6.76
CA TYR A 251 12.36 -15.85 -7.30
C TYR A 251 13.01 -16.43 -8.56
N ALA A 252 13.55 -15.59 -9.45
CA ALA A 252 14.28 -16.04 -10.63
C ALA A 252 15.53 -16.85 -10.27
N SER A 253 16.18 -16.57 -9.13
CA SER A 253 17.34 -17.33 -8.61
C SER A 253 17.01 -18.73 -8.08
N LEU A 254 15.72 -19.06 -7.91
CA LEU A 254 15.29 -20.40 -7.52
C LEU A 254 15.48 -21.38 -8.68
N THR A 255 16.00 -22.56 -8.36
CA THR A 255 16.06 -23.69 -9.29
C THR A 255 14.65 -24.21 -9.60
N PRO A 256 14.43 -24.96 -10.70
CA PRO A 256 13.12 -25.52 -11.01
C PRO A 256 12.49 -26.31 -9.85
N ARG A 257 13.30 -27.15 -9.18
CA ARG A 257 12.85 -27.95 -8.02
C ARG A 257 12.51 -27.09 -6.81
N GLU A 258 13.26 -26.02 -6.55
CA GLU A 258 12.95 -25.07 -5.49
C GLU A 258 11.64 -24.31 -5.77
N ARG A 259 11.35 -23.97 -7.04
CA ARG A 259 10.07 -23.35 -7.43
C ARG A 259 8.89 -24.30 -7.23
N ASP A 260 9.07 -25.60 -7.51
CA ASP A 260 8.03 -26.60 -7.26
C ASP A 260 7.72 -26.75 -5.77
N VAL A 261 8.77 -26.83 -4.94
CA VAL A 261 8.61 -26.84 -3.48
C VAL A 261 7.96 -25.54 -3.00
N PHE A 262 8.36 -24.38 -3.52
CA PHE A 262 7.76 -23.09 -3.17
C PHE A 262 6.26 -23.04 -3.46
N ARG A 263 5.82 -23.49 -4.63
CA ARG A 263 4.40 -23.52 -5.02
C ARG A 263 3.57 -24.36 -4.04
N LEU A 264 4.03 -25.57 -3.73
CA LEU A 264 3.34 -26.45 -2.80
C LEU A 264 3.34 -25.93 -1.35
N LEU A 265 4.37 -25.16 -0.96
CA LEU A 265 4.39 -24.46 0.33
C LEU A 265 3.36 -23.33 0.38
N LEU A 266 3.11 -22.61 -0.72
CA LEU A 266 2.07 -21.58 -0.80
C LEU A 266 0.66 -22.19 -0.71
N GLU A 267 0.47 -23.43 -1.16
CA GLU A 267 -0.77 -24.20 -1.02
C GLU A 267 -0.99 -24.75 0.40
N GLY A 268 -0.05 -24.53 1.33
CA GLY A 268 -0.14 -25.00 2.71
C GLY A 268 0.13 -26.51 2.90
N ARG A 269 0.71 -27.19 1.91
CA ARG A 269 1.00 -28.62 1.96
C ARG A 269 2.09 -28.94 2.99
N GLN A 270 1.95 -30.08 3.68
CA GLN A 270 2.94 -30.52 4.64
C GLN A 270 4.17 -31.12 3.93
N ASN A 271 5.34 -31.10 4.60
CA ASN A 271 6.59 -31.58 3.99
C ASN A 271 6.49 -33.03 3.47
N ARG A 272 5.75 -33.90 4.17
CA ARG A 272 5.54 -35.30 3.77
C ARG A 272 4.74 -35.40 2.46
N ASP A 273 3.71 -34.57 2.31
CA ASP A 273 2.88 -34.55 1.09
C ASP A 273 3.66 -33.98 -0.09
N ILE A 274 4.47 -32.94 0.15
CA ILE A 274 5.38 -32.36 -0.84
C ILE A 274 6.40 -33.41 -1.30
N ALA A 275 6.97 -34.17 -0.37
CA ALA A 275 7.92 -35.24 -0.66
C ALA A 275 7.28 -36.31 -1.55
N GLN A 276 6.08 -36.77 -1.20
CA GLN A 276 5.34 -37.74 -2.00
C GLN A 276 5.00 -37.22 -3.40
N GLN A 277 4.51 -35.98 -3.51
CA GLN A 277 4.09 -35.40 -4.79
C GLN A 277 5.27 -35.13 -5.74
N LEU A 278 6.43 -34.75 -5.20
CA LEU A 278 7.62 -34.47 -6.01
C LEU A 278 8.54 -35.68 -6.21
N GLY A 279 8.22 -36.83 -5.62
CA GLY A 279 9.07 -38.03 -5.65
C GLY A 279 10.40 -37.85 -4.90
N LEU A 280 10.38 -37.10 -3.79
CA LEU A 280 11.55 -36.75 -2.98
C LEU A 280 11.48 -37.38 -1.59
N GLN A 281 12.61 -37.39 -0.86
CA GLN A 281 12.63 -37.72 0.56
C GLN A 281 12.29 -36.48 1.41
N ASP A 282 11.68 -36.66 2.59
CA ASP A 282 11.32 -35.56 3.51
C ASP A 282 12.55 -34.71 3.91
N VAL A 283 13.71 -35.35 4.06
CA VAL A 283 14.99 -34.66 4.33
C VAL A 283 15.37 -33.72 3.18
N THR A 284 15.18 -34.15 1.92
CA THR A 284 15.44 -33.33 0.73
C THR A 284 14.47 -32.16 0.60
N VAL A 285 13.20 -32.36 0.95
CA VAL A 285 12.19 -31.28 0.98
C VAL A 285 12.55 -30.22 2.04
N LYS A 286 12.99 -30.63 3.23
CA LYS A 286 13.47 -29.71 4.28
C LYS A 286 14.67 -28.88 3.81
N MET A 287 15.60 -29.50 3.06
CA MET A 287 16.73 -28.79 2.46
C MET A 287 16.27 -27.76 1.41
N HIS A 288 15.42 -28.16 0.45
CA HIS A 288 14.88 -27.23 -0.55
C HIS A 288 14.08 -26.10 0.08
N LYS A 289 13.26 -26.38 1.11
CA LYS A 289 12.55 -25.35 1.88
C LYS A 289 13.53 -24.36 2.50
N LYS A 290 14.63 -24.81 3.10
CA LYS A 290 15.66 -23.93 3.63
C LYS A 290 16.27 -23.04 2.54
N HIS A 291 16.61 -23.60 1.38
CA HIS A 291 17.16 -22.82 0.27
C HIS A 291 16.15 -21.80 -0.30
N VAL A 292 14.89 -22.18 -0.45
CA VAL A 292 13.80 -21.29 -0.87
C VAL A 292 13.67 -20.12 0.11
N MET A 293 13.64 -20.40 1.42
CA MET A 293 13.54 -19.39 2.47
C MET A 293 14.74 -18.43 2.43
N THR A 294 15.96 -18.96 2.35
CA THR A 294 17.18 -18.14 2.27
C THR A 294 17.22 -17.28 1.00
N LYS A 295 16.94 -17.86 -0.18
CA LYS A 295 17.02 -17.14 -1.47
C LYS A 295 15.94 -16.07 -1.60
N LEU A 296 14.73 -16.31 -1.08
CA LEU A 296 13.66 -15.31 -1.06
C LEU A 296 13.80 -14.28 0.06
N GLY A 297 14.70 -14.51 1.04
CA GLY A 297 14.84 -13.67 2.23
C GLY A 297 13.65 -13.81 3.20
N ALA A 298 13.00 -14.97 3.20
CA ALA A 298 11.88 -15.26 4.07
C ALA A 298 12.37 -15.90 5.38
N SER A 299 11.97 -15.33 6.52
CA SER A 299 12.30 -15.86 7.85
C SER A 299 11.25 -16.84 8.38
N ASN A 300 10.02 -16.76 7.87
CA ASN A 300 8.91 -17.62 8.23
C ASN A 300 7.94 -17.83 7.04
N LEU A 301 6.94 -18.70 7.22
CA LEU A 301 5.93 -18.98 6.19
C LEU A 301 5.14 -17.73 5.78
N ILE A 302 4.93 -16.77 6.69
CA ILE A 302 4.22 -15.52 6.39
C ILE A 302 5.01 -14.69 5.37
N HIS A 303 6.33 -14.53 5.54
CA HIS A 303 7.18 -13.84 4.56
C HIS A 303 7.12 -14.54 3.19
N LEU A 304 7.01 -15.86 3.19
CA LEU A 304 6.85 -16.65 1.97
C LEU A 304 5.52 -16.38 1.27
N LEU A 305 4.43 -16.27 2.03
CA LEU A 305 3.10 -15.90 1.52
C LEU A 305 3.08 -14.46 1.00
N VAL A 306 3.73 -13.52 1.68
CA VAL A 306 3.87 -12.13 1.20
C VAL A 306 4.63 -12.10 -0.13
N ALA A 307 5.75 -12.83 -0.24
CA ALA A 307 6.46 -12.97 -1.50
C ALA A 307 5.59 -13.60 -2.60
N GLY A 308 4.84 -14.66 -2.28
CA GLY A 308 3.87 -15.28 -3.18
C GLY A 308 2.79 -14.31 -3.67
N ARG A 309 2.27 -13.45 -2.79
CA ARG A 309 1.31 -12.39 -3.13
C ARG A 309 1.92 -11.35 -4.08
N THR A 310 3.13 -10.87 -3.78
CA THR A 310 3.85 -9.90 -4.60
C THR A 310 4.16 -10.45 -6.01
N LEU A 311 4.37 -11.76 -6.12
CA LEU A 311 4.57 -12.47 -7.39
C LEU A 311 3.26 -12.80 -8.13
N GLY A 312 2.08 -12.56 -7.52
CA GLY A 312 0.79 -12.94 -8.10
C GLY A 312 0.54 -14.45 -8.16
N MET A 313 1.20 -15.22 -7.28
CA MET A 313 1.16 -16.69 -7.26
C MET A 313 0.23 -17.27 -6.19
N LEU A 314 -0.42 -16.43 -5.39
CA LEU A 314 -1.50 -16.85 -4.52
C LEU A 314 -2.83 -16.76 -5.27
N PRO A 315 -3.73 -17.76 -5.14
CA PRO A 315 -5.09 -17.61 -5.62
C PRO A 315 -5.74 -16.39 -4.97
N GLN A 316 -6.51 -15.63 -5.75
CA GLN A 316 -7.42 -14.65 -5.17
C GLN A 316 -8.34 -15.41 -4.23
N PHE A 317 -8.31 -15.06 -2.94
CA PHE A 317 -9.29 -15.56 -2.00
C PHE A 317 -10.64 -14.97 -2.42
N ASP A 318 -11.45 -15.75 -3.15
CA ASP A 318 -12.87 -15.46 -3.35
C ASP A 318 -13.62 -15.95 -2.10
N PRO A 319 -14.14 -15.05 -1.25
CA PRO A 319 -14.83 -15.43 -0.01
C PRO A 319 -16.22 -16.04 -0.25
N VAL A 320 -16.61 -16.34 -1.50
CA VAL A 320 -17.97 -16.76 -1.91
C VAL A 320 -18.01 -18.19 -2.47
N ALA A 321 -16.89 -18.91 -2.52
CA ALA A 321 -16.94 -20.33 -2.89
C ALA A 321 -17.45 -21.16 -1.71
N GLU A 322 -18.77 -21.38 -1.65
CA GLU A 322 -19.39 -22.39 -0.79
C GLU A 322 -18.78 -23.78 -1.08
N PRO A 323 -18.47 -24.58 -0.05
CA PRO A 323 -18.02 -25.95 -0.26
C PRO A 323 -19.18 -26.81 -0.77
N ALA A 324 -18.93 -27.55 -1.85
CA ALA A 324 -19.81 -28.60 -2.37
C ALA A 324 -19.83 -29.84 -1.45
#